data_AF-A0ABD5N023-F1
#
_entry.id   AF-A0ABD5N023-F1
#
_cell.length_a   1.000
_cell.length_b   1.000
_cell.length_c   1.000
_cell.angle_alpha   90.00
_cell.angle_beta   90.00
_cell.angle_gamma   90.00
#
_symmetry.space_group_name_H-M   'P 1'
#
loop_
_entity.id
_entity.type
_entity.pdbx_description
1 polymer ?
#
loop_
_entity_poly.entity_id
_entity_poly.type
_entity_poly.pdbx_seq_one_letter_code
_entity_poly.pdbx_strand_id
1 'polypeptide(L)'
;MNLIYKNIIGIFIFDEKFSIKDSIDSKDIEKNSENKLIKKYKAIEPNEEQTKKILAEFKKPIYSKRYHDINLKFTKESIKKCIGEEFLIIEAISNIDDITKSMNSLTKRLREWFALNNPEYENKEHDNPLFIKNILLNKIPKKESPMGANLSKEDLQPITNLAKSIESLDKLRFQHEKYLESIMSRYCPNLKAVAGTIIGARLIVHGRSLKRLVMLPASTIQLLGAEHALFRHLKTGARAPRHGLIIADPLLVSAPQNMHGKIARNIADKISIAVKIDYFKGEFIGDKLRKELENKFKK
;
A
#
# COMPACT_ATOMS: atom_id res chain seq x y z
N MET A 1 -20.26 -17.33 -48.80
CA MET A 1 -19.70 -16.22 -48.02
C MET A 1 -19.15 -16.77 -46.73
N ASN A 2 -17.84 -16.67 -46.57
CA ASN A 2 -17.17 -17.08 -45.33
C ASN A 2 -17.18 -15.89 -44.38
N LEU A 3 -17.50 -16.12 -43.11
CA LEU A 3 -17.59 -15.08 -42.09
C LEU A 3 -16.42 -15.21 -41.12
N ILE A 4 -15.75 -14.10 -40.79
CA ILE A 4 -14.72 -14.08 -39.74
C ILE A 4 -15.35 -13.59 -38.45
N TYR A 5 -15.14 -14.34 -37.37
CA TYR A 5 -15.51 -13.91 -36.02
C TYR A 5 -14.32 -14.05 -35.08
N LYS A 6 -14.03 -12.96 -34.36
CA LYS A 6 -12.93 -12.88 -33.41
C LYS A 6 -13.46 -12.93 -31.99
N ASN A 7 -12.92 -13.81 -31.18
CA ASN A 7 -13.19 -13.87 -29.74
C ASN A 7 -11.87 -14.12 -28.98
N ILE A 8 -11.92 -14.04 -27.65
CA ILE A 8 -10.82 -14.32 -26.72
C ILE A 8 -10.23 -15.74 -26.90
N ILE A 9 -11.02 -16.67 -27.47
CA ILE A 9 -10.59 -18.03 -27.80
C ILE A 9 -9.67 -18.05 -29.03
N GLY A 10 -9.87 -17.16 -29.99
CA GLY A 10 -9.24 -17.24 -31.30
C GLY A 10 -9.99 -16.53 -32.43
N ILE A 11 -9.48 -16.68 -33.66
CA ILE A 11 -10.12 -16.24 -34.90
C ILE A 11 -10.79 -17.44 -35.54
N PHE A 12 -12.09 -17.35 -35.81
CA PHE A 12 -12.89 -18.44 -36.38
C PHE A 12 -13.41 -18.05 -37.76
N ILE A 13 -13.32 -18.96 -38.71
CA ILE A 13 -13.94 -18.84 -40.03
C ILE A 13 -15.16 -19.74 -40.07
N PHE A 14 -16.31 -19.15 -40.36
CA PHE A 14 -17.57 -19.83 -40.51
C PHE A 14 -17.97 -19.94 -41.97
N ASP A 15 -18.48 -21.11 -42.36
CA ASP A 15 -19.10 -21.34 -43.67
C ASP A 15 -20.51 -20.72 -43.74
N GLU A 16 -21.12 -20.71 -44.94
CA GLU A 16 -22.50 -20.23 -45.18
C GLU A 16 -23.57 -20.91 -44.31
N LYS A 17 -23.26 -22.11 -43.77
CA LYS A 17 -24.11 -22.88 -42.84
C LYS A 17 -23.81 -22.60 -41.36
N PHE A 18 -22.96 -21.62 -41.05
CA PHE A 18 -22.48 -21.27 -39.71
C PHE A 18 -21.72 -22.40 -38.99
N SER A 19 -21.16 -23.36 -39.72
CA SER A 19 -20.22 -24.36 -39.20
C SER A 19 -18.79 -23.83 -39.26
N ILE A 20 -18.00 -24.09 -38.22
CA ILE A 20 -16.59 -23.69 -38.15
C ILE A 20 -15.79 -24.48 -39.18
N LYS A 21 -15.17 -23.77 -40.12
CA LYS A 21 -14.37 -24.34 -41.21
C LYS A 21 -12.88 -24.36 -40.88
N ASP A 22 -12.42 -23.36 -40.13
CA ASP A 22 -11.03 -23.19 -39.72
C ASP A 22 -10.99 -22.31 -38.45
N SER A 23 -10.06 -22.56 -37.53
CA SER A 23 -9.90 -21.75 -36.32
C SER A 23 -8.44 -21.60 -35.93
N ILE A 24 -8.01 -20.37 -35.65
CA ILE A 24 -6.70 -20.08 -35.05
C ILE A 24 -6.91 -19.79 -33.57
N ASP A 25 -6.23 -20.54 -32.72
CA ASP A 25 -6.27 -20.34 -31.28
C ASP A 25 -5.52 -19.08 -30.85
N SER A 26 -5.98 -18.46 -29.75
CA SER A 26 -5.41 -17.21 -29.22
C SER A 26 -3.93 -17.27 -28.84
N LYS A 27 -3.34 -18.47 -28.72
CA LYS A 27 -1.90 -18.67 -28.48
C LYS A 27 -1.03 -18.51 -29.72
N ASP A 28 -1.59 -18.71 -30.92
CA ASP A 28 -0.85 -18.74 -32.20
C ASP A 28 -1.11 -17.50 -33.07
N ILE A 29 -1.66 -16.43 -32.48
CA ILE A 29 -1.88 -15.17 -33.18
C ILE A 29 -0.53 -14.46 -33.36
N GLU A 30 0.23 -14.86 -34.37
CA GLU A 30 1.28 -14.01 -34.93
C GLU A 30 0.64 -12.75 -35.54
N LYS A 31 1.30 -11.59 -35.47
CA LYS A 31 0.82 -10.28 -35.97
C LYS A 31 0.28 -10.27 -37.42
N ASN A 32 0.52 -11.33 -38.21
CA ASN A 32 0.11 -11.48 -39.62
C ASN A 32 -0.83 -12.67 -39.92
N SER A 33 -1.24 -13.45 -38.92
CA SER A 33 -2.08 -14.64 -39.10
C SER A 33 -3.52 -14.30 -39.53
N GLU A 34 -4.07 -13.22 -38.99
CA GLU A 34 -5.40 -12.68 -39.32
C GLU A 34 -5.50 -12.25 -40.80
N ASN A 35 -4.49 -11.51 -41.29
CA ASN A 35 -4.42 -11.08 -42.69
C ASN A 35 -4.22 -12.24 -43.69
N LYS A 36 -3.54 -13.32 -43.28
CA LYS A 36 -3.40 -14.54 -44.10
C LYS A 36 -4.73 -15.27 -44.27
N LEU A 37 -5.53 -15.37 -43.21
CA LEU A 37 -6.86 -15.99 -43.24
C LEU A 37 -7.88 -15.19 -44.04
N ILE A 38 -7.91 -13.86 -43.87
CA ILE A 38 -8.80 -12.96 -44.63
C ILE A 38 -8.54 -13.09 -46.14
N LYS A 39 -7.26 -13.10 -46.55
CA LYS A 39 -6.87 -13.28 -47.96
C LYS A 39 -7.18 -14.68 -48.51
N LYS A 40 -7.02 -15.73 -47.70
CA LYS A 40 -7.22 -17.13 -48.11
C LYS A 40 -8.70 -17.48 -48.34
N TYR A 41 -9.61 -16.94 -47.53
CA TYR A 41 -11.03 -17.32 -47.56
C TYR A 41 -11.98 -16.20 -48.04
N LYS A 42 -11.47 -15.03 -48.44
CA LYS A 42 -12.25 -13.84 -48.85
C LYS A 42 -13.39 -13.56 -47.87
N ALA A 43 -13.07 -13.56 -46.58
CA ALA A 43 -14.08 -13.52 -45.54
C ALA A 43 -14.41 -12.09 -45.11
N ILE A 44 -15.68 -11.87 -44.78
CA ILE A 44 -16.28 -10.55 -44.50
C ILE A 44 -16.75 -10.52 -43.04
N GLU A 45 -16.75 -9.35 -42.43
CA GLU A 45 -17.31 -9.19 -41.07
C GLU A 45 -18.83 -9.46 -41.08
N PRO A 46 -19.33 -10.29 -40.15
CA PRO A 46 -20.75 -10.66 -40.10
C PRO A 46 -21.64 -9.50 -39.66
N ASN A 47 -22.82 -9.37 -40.29
CA ASN A 47 -23.88 -8.44 -39.87
C ASN A 47 -24.48 -8.83 -38.49
N GLU A 48 -25.27 -7.94 -37.85
CA GLU A 48 -25.86 -8.13 -36.51
C GLU A 48 -26.69 -9.42 -36.35
N GLU A 49 -27.40 -9.87 -37.38
CA GLU A 49 -28.15 -11.13 -37.34
C GLU A 49 -27.26 -12.37 -37.47
N GLN A 50 -26.16 -12.25 -38.23
CA GLN A 50 -25.20 -13.33 -38.43
C GLN A 50 -24.34 -13.53 -37.18
N THR A 51 -23.99 -12.44 -36.48
CA THR A 51 -23.30 -12.50 -35.18
C THR A 51 -24.15 -13.20 -34.10
N LYS A 52 -25.46 -12.96 -34.05
CA LYS A 52 -26.37 -13.68 -33.13
C LYS A 52 -26.40 -15.19 -33.39
N LYS A 53 -26.40 -15.62 -34.66
CA LYS A 53 -26.35 -17.04 -35.04
C LYS A 53 -24.99 -17.69 -34.71
N ILE A 54 -23.90 -16.97 -34.93
CA ILE A 54 -22.54 -17.42 -34.56
C ILE A 54 -22.41 -17.57 -33.03
N LEU A 55 -22.95 -16.64 -32.24
CA LEU A 55 -22.94 -16.73 -30.78
C LEU A 55 -23.73 -17.94 -30.24
N ALA A 56 -24.76 -18.40 -30.96
CA ALA A 56 -25.50 -19.60 -30.59
C ALA A 56 -24.65 -20.89 -30.76
N GLU A 57 -23.78 -20.96 -31.77
CA GLU A 57 -22.80 -22.05 -31.94
C GLU A 57 -21.80 -22.11 -30.77
N PHE A 58 -21.34 -20.95 -30.27
CA PHE A 58 -20.41 -20.87 -29.13
C PHE A 58 -21.05 -21.26 -27.78
N LYS A 59 -22.38 -21.37 -27.68
CA LYS A 59 -23.06 -21.91 -26.49
C LYS A 59 -22.92 -23.43 -26.35
N LYS A 60 -22.44 -24.14 -27.39
CA LYS A 60 -22.15 -25.57 -27.29
C LYS A 60 -21.15 -25.82 -26.14
N PRO A 61 -21.33 -26.91 -25.36
CA PRO A 61 -20.58 -27.13 -24.12
C PRO A 61 -19.07 -27.22 -24.31
N ILE A 62 -18.60 -27.69 -25.47
CA ILE A 62 -17.18 -27.79 -25.82
C ILE A 62 -16.54 -26.38 -25.91
N TYR A 63 -17.20 -25.44 -26.59
CA TYR A 63 -16.70 -24.08 -26.76
C TYR A 63 -16.86 -23.25 -25.48
N SER A 64 -17.93 -23.46 -24.72
CA SER A 64 -18.15 -22.79 -23.44
C SER A 64 -17.07 -23.17 -22.41
N LYS A 65 -16.73 -24.47 -22.28
CA LYS A 65 -15.61 -24.92 -21.42
C LYS A 65 -14.28 -24.31 -21.86
N ARG A 66 -14.00 -24.34 -23.17
CA ARG A 66 -12.77 -23.76 -23.73
C ARG A 66 -12.67 -22.25 -23.48
N TYR A 67 -13.77 -21.51 -23.66
CA TYR A 67 -13.85 -20.09 -23.36
C TYR A 67 -13.56 -19.80 -21.88
N HIS A 68 -14.17 -20.58 -21.00
CA HIS A 68 -13.97 -20.48 -19.56
C HIS A 68 -12.50 -20.72 -19.18
N ASP A 69 -11.88 -21.78 -19.69
CA ASP A 69 -10.49 -22.13 -19.37
C ASP A 69 -9.49 -21.06 -19.85
N ILE A 70 -9.71 -20.49 -21.03
CA ILE A 70 -8.87 -19.41 -21.57
C ILE A 70 -9.06 -18.14 -20.76
N ASN A 71 -10.31 -17.77 -20.44
CA ASN A 71 -10.58 -16.61 -19.60
C ASN A 71 -9.98 -16.78 -18.21
N LEU A 72 -10.11 -17.95 -17.59
CA LEU A 72 -9.47 -18.23 -16.31
C LEU A 72 -7.96 -18.04 -16.37
N LYS A 73 -7.30 -18.53 -17.43
CA LYS A 73 -5.86 -18.33 -17.62
C LYS A 73 -5.53 -16.85 -17.80
N PHE A 74 -6.25 -16.15 -18.66
CA PHE A 74 -6.06 -14.72 -18.92
C PHE A 74 -6.27 -13.87 -17.66
N THR A 75 -7.30 -14.16 -16.88
CA THR A 75 -7.59 -13.48 -15.61
C THR A 75 -6.50 -13.78 -14.58
N LYS A 76 -6.04 -15.04 -14.45
CA LYS A 76 -4.93 -15.39 -13.55
C LYS A 76 -3.65 -14.64 -13.92
N GLU A 77 -3.31 -14.55 -15.20
CA GLU A 77 -2.16 -13.77 -15.66
C GLU A 77 -2.33 -12.27 -15.41
N SER A 78 -3.52 -11.73 -15.65
CA SER A 78 -3.84 -10.32 -15.40
C SER A 78 -3.69 -9.99 -13.91
N ILE A 79 -4.23 -10.82 -13.02
CA ILE A 79 -4.07 -10.68 -11.56
C ILE A 79 -2.59 -10.73 -11.17
N LYS A 80 -1.82 -11.69 -11.72
CA LYS A 80 -0.39 -11.80 -11.44
C LYS A 80 0.40 -10.56 -11.87
N LYS A 81 0.02 -9.94 -13.00
CA LYS A 81 0.63 -8.68 -13.49
C LYS A 81 0.20 -7.45 -12.68
N CYS A 82 -0.96 -7.49 -12.01
CA CYS A 82 -1.45 -6.38 -11.19
C CYS A 82 -0.71 -6.26 -9.84
N ILE A 83 -0.10 -7.32 -9.33
CA ILE A 83 0.70 -7.26 -8.11
C ILE A 83 2.03 -6.59 -8.45
N GLY A 84 2.01 -5.26 -8.40
CA GLY A 84 3.19 -4.43 -8.52
C GLY A 84 4.04 -4.42 -7.25
N GLU A 85 5.29 -3.97 -7.41
CA GLU A 85 6.25 -3.92 -6.32
C GLU A 85 5.86 -2.88 -5.25
N GLU A 86 5.00 -1.92 -5.59
CA GLU A 86 4.41 -0.94 -4.66
C GLU A 86 3.54 -1.57 -3.56
N PHE A 87 2.97 -2.76 -3.80
CA PHE A 87 2.20 -3.46 -2.77
C PHE A 87 3.10 -3.96 -1.63
N LEU A 88 4.38 -4.24 -1.91
CA LEU A 88 5.34 -4.58 -0.85
C LEU A 88 5.56 -3.41 0.11
N ILE A 89 5.52 -2.17 -0.40
CA ILE A 89 5.61 -0.95 0.43
C ILE A 89 4.39 -0.87 1.35
N ILE A 90 3.19 -1.05 0.78
CA ILE A 90 1.90 -0.99 1.51
C ILE A 90 1.86 -2.03 2.63
N GLU A 91 2.24 -3.27 2.34
CA GLU A 91 2.26 -4.34 3.34
C GLU A 91 3.33 -4.10 4.41
N ALA A 92 4.53 -3.66 4.02
CA ALA A 92 5.60 -3.40 4.98
C ALA A 92 5.23 -2.31 5.99
N ILE A 93 4.67 -1.17 5.55
CA ILE A 93 4.27 -0.10 6.48
C ILE A 93 3.06 -0.49 7.33
N SER A 94 2.09 -1.23 6.77
CA SER A 94 0.92 -1.71 7.53
C SER A 94 1.37 -2.67 8.64
N ASN A 95 2.30 -3.58 8.34
CA ASN A 95 2.89 -4.46 9.33
C ASN A 95 3.67 -3.70 10.41
N ILE A 96 4.44 -2.66 10.05
CA ILE A 96 5.12 -1.81 11.04
C ILE A 96 4.11 -1.14 11.98
N ASP A 97 3.01 -0.61 11.45
CA ASP A 97 1.96 0.02 12.25
C ASP A 97 1.26 -1.00 13.17
N ASP A 98 1.02 -2.22 12.69
CA ASP A 98 0.36 -3.28 13.47
C ASP A 98 1.28 -3.89 14.55
N ILE A 99 2.57 -4.07 14.26
CA ILE A 99 3.58 -4.41 15.26
C ILE A 99 3.61 -3.33 16.34
N THR A 100 3.60 -2.04 15.95
CA THR A 100 3.64 -0.92 16.90
C THR A 100 2.40 -0.89 17.80
N LYS A 101 1.19 -1.07 17.23
CA LYS A 101 -0.06 -1.15 18.02
C LYS A 101 -0.04 -2.33 18.99
N SER A 102 0.42 -3.49 18.53
CA SER A 102 0.52 -4.71 19.34
C SER A 102 1.51 -4.50 20.49
N MET A 103 2.69 -3.97 20.18
CA MET A 103 3.73 -3.66 21.15
C MET A 103 3.23 -2.67 22.22
N ASN A 104 2.52 -1.61 21.81
CA ASN A 104 1.94 -0.63 22.73
C ASN A 104 0.90 -1.26 23.67
N SER A 105 0.06 -2.15 23.14
CA SER A 105 -0.96 -2.85 23.93
C SER A 105 -0.32 -3.81 24.93
N LEU A 106 0.69 -4.58 24.51
CA LEU A 106 1.45 -5.47 25.39
C LEU A 106 2.24 -4.69 26.45
N THR A 107 2.77 -3.53 26.10
CA THR A 107 3.51 -2.66 27.04
C THR A 107 2.60 -2.14 28.14
N LYS A 108 1.38 -1.69 27.81
CA LYS A 108 0.37 -1.32 28.82
C LYS A 108 0.06 -2.49 29.74
N ARG A 109 -0.15 -3.68 29.16
CA ARG A 109 -0.43 -4.89 29.95
C ARG A 109 0.73 -5.29 30.86
N LEU A 110 1.97 -5.16 30.37
CA LEU A 110 3.17 -5.42 31.15
C LEU A 110 3.25 -4.47 32.35
N ARG A 111 2.96 -3.17 32.17
CA ARG A 111 2.93 -2.19 33.26
C ARG A 111 1.88 -2.54 34.31
N GLU A 112 0.64 -2.79 33.90
CA GLU A 112 -0.44 -3.20 34.80
C GLU A 112 -0.07 -4.46 35.59
N TRP A 113 0.51 -5.47 34.92
CA TRP A 113 0.87 -6.72 35.57
C TRP A 113 2.04 -6.55 36.54
N PHE A 114 3.04 -5.76 36.16
CA PHE A 114 4.19 -5.46 37.02
C PHE A 114 3.80 -4.58 38.22
N ALA A 115 2.81 -3.70 38.06
CA ALA A 115 2.29 -2.85 39.14
C ALA A 115 1.71 -3.65 40.31
N LEU A 116 1.28 -4.90 40.11
CA LEU A 116 0.88 -5.79 41.20
C LEU A 116 2.03 -6.06 42.19
N ASN A 117 3.26 -6.13 41.69
CA ASN A 117 4.46 -6.36 42.49
C ASN A 117 5.08 -5.06 43.01
N ASN A 118 5.14 -4.03 42.16
CA ASN A 118 5.75 -2.76 42.53
C ASN A 118 5.04 -1.56 41.86
N PRO A 119 3.96 -1.05 42.48
CA PRO A 119 3.21 0.08 41.93
C PRO A 119 3.99 1.41 41.97
N GLU A 120 4.94 1.56 42.90
CA GLU A 120 5.77 2.77 42.99
C GLU A 120 6.72 2.91 41.80
N TYR A 121 7.30 1.79 41.35
CA TYR A 121 8.21 1.78 40.21
C TYR A 121 7.49 2.08 38.90
N GLU A 122 6.26 1.59 38.72
CA GLU A 122 5.42 1.89 37.56
C GLU A 122 5.13 3.40 37.46
N ASN A 123 4.74 4.02 38.56
CA ASN A 123 4.46 5.46 38.63
C ASN A 123 5.70 6.33 38.41
N LYS A 124 6.88 5.85 38.82
CA LYS A 124 8.14 6.59 38.70
C LYS A 124 8.71 6.57 37.29
N GLU A 125 8.65 5.42 36.63
CA GLU A 125 9.27 5.23 35.31
C GLU A 125 8.26 5.43 34.18
N HIS A 126 8.20 6.65 33.65
CA HIS A 126 7.34 6.98 32.52
C HIS A 126 7.87 6.45 31.18
N ASP A 127 9.18 6.17 31.07
CA ASP A 127 9.78 5.73 29.82
C ASP A 127 9.62 4.21 29.61
N ASN A 128 8.86 3.84 28.58
CA ASN A 128 8.50 2.44 28.29
C ASN A 128 9.71 1.55 27.95
N PRO A 129 10.65 1.95 27.08
CA PRO A 129 11.80 1.13 26.74
C PRO A 129 12.73 0.93 27.94
N LEU A 130 12.94 1.97 28.76
CA LEU A 130 13.73 1.86 29.97
C LEU A 130 13.08 0.92 31.00
N PHE A 131 11.75 1.03 31.16
CA PHE A 131 10.97 0.14 32.02
C PHE A 131 11.13 -1.34 31.62
N ILE A 132 10.94 -1.66 30.33
CA ILE A 132 11.09 -3.02 29.80
C ILE A 132 12.53 -3.52 30.02
N LYS A 133 13.53 -2.68 29.71
CA LYS A 133 14.95 -3.03 29.89
C LYS A 133 15.30 -3.32 31.34
N ASN A 134 14.77 -2.54 32.28
CA ASN A 134 15.04 -2.73 33.70
C ASN A 134 14.37 -3.99 34.27
N ILE A 135 13.19 -4.36 33.76
CA ILE A 135 12.55 -5.66 34.05
C ILE A 135 13.44 -6.81 33.54
N LEU A 136 13.92 -6.73 32.31
CA LEU A 136 14.77 -7.77 31.71
C LEU A 136 16.12 -7.93 32.42
N LEU A 137 16.70 -6.82 32.90
CA LEU A 137 17.99 -6.81 33.59
C LEU A 137 17.87 -7.09 35.10
N ASN A 138 16.66 -7.33 35.64
CA ASN A 138 16.40 -7.46 37.07
C ASN A 138 16.97 -6.30 37.90
N LYS A 139 17.01 -5.08 37.33
CA LYS A 139 17.55 -3.87 37.98
C LYS A 139 16.52 -3.10 38.79
N ILE A 140 15.32 -3.65 38.95
CA ILE A 140 14.27 -3.01 39.74
C ILE A 140 14.73 -2.93 41.19
N PRO A 141 14.61 -1.76 41.86
CA PRO A 141 14.91 -1.66 43.27
C PRO A 141 14.07 -2.68 44.05
N LYS A 142 14.74 -3.60 44.74
CA LYS A 142 14.17 -4.62 45.62
C LYS A 142 13.44 -4.06 46.85
N LYS A 143 13.28 -2.73 46.93
CA LYS A 143 12.61 -2.12 48.07
C LYS A 143 11.22 -2.74 48.13
N GLU A 144 10.95 -3.49 49.21
CA GLU A 144 9.64 -4.03 49.51
C GLU A 144 8.68 -2.87 49.35
N SER A 145 7.90 -2.86 48.25
CA SER A 145 6.89 -1.84 48.09
C SER A 145 5.88 -2.16 49.18
N PRO A 146 5.66 -1.27 50.17
CA PRO A 146 4.75 -1.56 51.27
C PRO A 146 3.32 -1.84 50.78
N MET A 147 3.00 -1.42 49.55
CA MET A 147 1.71 -1.59 48.88
C MET A 147 1.72 -2.69 47.79
N GLY A 148 2.88 -3.27 47.47
CA GLY A 148 3.03 -4.30 46.44
C GLY A 148 2.83 -5.71 46.99
N ALA A 149 2.31 -6.61 46.16
CA ALA A 149 2.21 -8.03 46.51
C ALA A 149 3.57 -8.72 46.34
N ASN A 150 3.92 -9.59 47.28
CA ASN A 150 5.11 -10.45 47.18
C ASN A 150 4.87 -11.55 46.15
N LEU A 151 5.30 -11.34 44.90
CA LEU A 151 5.22 -12.37 43.85
C LEU A 151 6.34 -13.40 43.97
N SER A 152 6.01 -14.67 43.72
CA SER A 152 7.01 -15.73 43.66
C SER A 152 7.88 -15.60 42.40
N LYS A 153 9.02 -16.30 42.36
CA LYS A 153 9.85 -16.36 41.14
C LYS A 153 9.10 -17.00 39.96
N GLU A 154 8.18 -17.91 40.24
CA GLU A 154 7.34 -18.56 39.23
C GLU A 154 6.34 -17.55 38.63
N ASP A 155 5.77 -16.66 39.45
CA ASP A 155 4.85 -15.61 38.98
C ASP A 155 5.55 -14.48 38.21
N LEU A 156 6.82 -14.23 38.51
CA LEU A 156 7.65 -13.23 37.79
C LEU A 156 8.12 -13.75 36.41
N GLN A 157 8.12 -15.06 36.18
CA GLN A 157 8.58 -15.65 34.94
C GLN A 157 7.67 -15.30 33.73
N PRO A 158 6.33 -15.37 33.83
CA PRO A 158 5.43 -14.87 32.79
C PRO A 158 5.62 -13.37 32.47
N ILE A 159 5.85 -12.54 33.48
CA ILE A 159 6.06 -11.08 33.31
C ILE A 159 7.35 -10.82 32.53
N THR A 160 8.44 -11.50 32.90
CA THR A 160 9.71 -11.39 32.18
C THR A 160 9.63 -11.97 30.77
N ASN A 161 8.87 -13.04 30.54
CA ASN A 161 8.61 -13.57 29.21
C ASN A 161 7.86 -12.56 28.33
N LEU A 162 6.83 -11.89 28.87
CA LEU A 162 6.11 -10.83 28.17
C LEU A 162 7.06 -9.67 27.78
N ALA A 163 7.93 -9.25 28.69
CA ALA A 163 8.96 -8.24 28.40
C ALA A 163 9.90 -8.67 27.27
N LYS A 164 10.34 -9.94 27.23
CA LYS A 164 11.16 -10.50 26.15
C LYS A 164 10.42 -10.49 24.81
N SER A 165 9.14 -10.87 24.80
CA SER A 165 8.31 -10.83 23.59
C SER A 165 8.20 -9.40 23.05
N ILE A 166 7.99 -8.39 23.92
CA ILE A 166 7.96 -6.98 23.52
C ILE A 166 9.31 -6.57 22.90
N GLU A 167 10.44 -6.92 23.52
CA GLU A 167 11.76 -6.64 22.97
C GLU A 167 11.98 -7.30 21.59
N SER A 168 11.49 -8.53 21.40
CA SER A 168 11.57 -9.24 20.13
C SER A 168 10.73 -8.56 19.03
N LEU A 169 9.55 -8.04 19.38
CA LEU A 169 8.69 -7.28 18.47
C LEU A 169 9.34 -5.95 18.06
N ASP A 170 10.02 -5.28 18.99
CA ASP A 170 10.75 -4.05 18.70
C ASP A 170 11.91 -4.29 17.72
N LYS A 171 12.66 -5.39 17.91
CA LYS A 171 13.70 -5.83 16.95
C LYS A 171 13.11 -6.14 15.57
N LEU A 172 11.97 -6.84 15.53
CA LEU A 172 11.26 -7.14 14.29
C LEU A 172 10.79 -5.88 13.58
N ARG A 173 10.22 -4.91 14.32
CA ARG A 173 9.82 -3.59 13.78
C ARG A 173 11.00 -2.91 13.08
N PHE A 174 12.16 -2.86 13.74
CA PHE A 174 13.36 -2.23 13.19
C PHE A 174 13.87 -2.94 11.92
N GLN A 175 13.79 -4.26 11.86
CA GLN A 175 14.10 -5.01 10.64
C GLN A 175 13.16 -4.64 9.49
N HIS A 176 11.86 -4.53 9.76
CA HIS A 176 10.88 -4.11 8.76
C HIS A 176 11.06 -2.65 8.33
N GLU A 177 11.44 -1.74 9.22
CA GLU A 177 11.76 -0.35 8.87
C GLU A 177 12.94 -0.27 7.89
N LYS A 178 14.01 -1.04 8.13
CA LYS A 178 15.15 -1.14 7.20
C LYS A 178 14.73 -1.72 5.86
N TYR A 179 13.89 -2.75 5.87
CA TYR A 179 13.36 -3.35 4.66
C TYR A 179 12.53 -2.33 3.87
N LEU A 180 11.61 -1.62 4.53
CA LEU A 180 10.81 -0.55 3.93
C LEU A 180 11.69 0.54 3.32
N GLU A 181 12.77 0.93 4.00
CA GLU A 181 13.72 1.91 3.48
C GLU A 181 14.42 1.43 2.20
N SER A 182 14.86 0.17 2.15
CA SER A 182 15.51 -0.38 0.97
C SER A 182 14.56 -0.45 -0.23
N ILE A 183 13.30 -0.85 -0.01
CA ILE A 183 12.26 -0.89 -1.03
C ILE A 183 11.89 0.50 -1.53
N MET A 184 11.67 1.46 -0.61
CA MET A 184 11.35 2.83 -1.00
C MET A 184 12.48 3.47 -1.80
N SER A 185 13.73 3.20 -1.45
CA SER A 185 14.89 3.68 -2.22
C SER A 185 14.96 3.08 -3.62
N ARG A 186 14.50 1.83 -3.78
CA ARG A 186 14.49 1.12 -5.07
C ARG A 186 13.35 1.57 -5.99
N TYR A 187 12.14 1.78 -5.45
CA TYR A 187 10.94 2.02 -6.26
C TYR A 187 10.44 3.45 -6.26
N CYS A 188 10.61 4.19 -5.16
CA CYS A 188 10.15 5.57 -5.02
C CYS A 188 11.24 6.48 -4.42
N PRO A 189 12.42 6.60 -5.07
CA PRO A 189 13.54 7.38 -4.55
C PRO A 189 13.20 8.87 -4.43
N ASN A 190 12.45 9.45 -5.38
CA ASN A 190 12.12 10.88 -5.32
C ASN A 190 11.14 11.18 -4.18
N LEU A 191 10.12 10.33 -3.99
CA LEU A 191 9.18 10.44 -2.89
C LEU A 191 9.91 10.29 -1.54
N LYS A 192 10.83 9.33 -1.43
CA LYS A 192 11.67 9.14 -0.23
C LYS A 192 12.45 10.42 0.09
N ALA A 193 13.09 11.04 -0.91
CA ALA A 193 13.89 12.24 -0.70
C ALA A 193 13.05 13.47 -0.27
N VAL A 194 11.82 13.61 -0.78
CA VAL A 194 10.98 14.77 -0.48
C VAL A 194 10.23 14.63 0.85
N ALA A 195 9.60 13.48 1.09
CA ALA A 195 8.70 13.27 2.24
C ALA A 195 9.30 12.36 3.33
N GLY A 196 10.38 11.64 3.03
CA GLY A 196 10.91 10.58 3.90
C GLY A 196 10.18 9.25 3.72
N THR A 197 10.80 8.18 4.23
CA THR A 197 10.33 6.80 4.05
C THR A 197 8.94 6.56 4.65
N ILE A 198 8.72 6.95 5.92
CA ILE A 198 7.48 6.64 6.64
C ILE A 198 6.29 7.43 6.07
N ILE A 199 6.46 8.74 5.85
CA ILE A 199 5.38 9.59 5.31
C ILE A 199 5.07 9.17 3.87
N GLY A 200 6.10 8.96 3.04
CA GLY A 200 5.92 8.47 1.67
C GLY A 200 5.16 7.16 1.60
N ALA A 201 5.52 6.18 2.43
CA ALA A 201 4.83 4.89 2.47
C ALA A 201 3.37 5.05 2.93
N ARG A 202 3.10 5.84 3.97
CA ARG A 202 1.73 6.12 4.43
C ARG A 202 0.89 6.83 3.38
N LEU A 203 1.46 7.74 2.59
CA LEU A 203 0.77 8.38 1.47
C LEU A 203 0.37 7.36 0.39
N ILE A 204 1.23 6.38 0.11
CA ILE A 204 0.91 5.29 -0.83
C ILE A 204 -0.25 4.42 -0.28
N VAL A 205 -0.24 4.11 1.02
CA VAL A 205 -1.33 3.35 1.67
C VAL A 205 -2.67 4.09 1.57
N HIS A 206 -2.71 5.37 1.93
CA HIS A 206 -3.93 6.17 1.82
C HIS A 206 -4.36 6.37 0.35
N GLY A 207 -3.38 6.44 -0.56
CA GLY A 207 -3.62 6.40 -2.00
C GLY A 207 -4.11 5.03 -2.52
N ARG A 208 -4.01 3.96 -1.72
CA ARG A 208 -4.29 2.53 -2.03
C ARG A 208 -3.44 1.90 -3.13
N SER A 209 -2.87 2.70 -4.02
CA SER A 209 -1.87 2.29 -5.00
C SER A 209 -1.05 3.50 -5.44
N LEU A 210 0.18 3.25 -5.90
CA LEU A 210 1.02 4.32 -6.44
C LEU A 210 0.34 4.99 -7.65
N LYS A 211 -0.29 4.19 -8.52
CA LYS A 211 -1.06 4.70 -9.67
C LYS A 211 -2.17 5.65 -9.26
N ARG A 212 -2.94 5.32 -8.21
CA ARG A 212 -4.02 6.19 -7.75
C ARG A 212 -3.45 7.46 -7.11
N LEU A 213 -2.36 7.36 -6.34
CA LEU A 213 -1.69 8.51 -5.75
C LEU A 213 -1.22 9.53 -6.81
N VAL A 214 -0.69 9.05 -7.95
CA VAL A 214 -0.30 9.88 -9.11
C VAL A 214 -1.46 10.68 -9.69
N MET A 215 -2.66 10.10 -9.70
CA MET A 215 -3.87 10.72 -10.24
C MET A 215 -4.46 11.78 -9.30
N LEU A 216 -4.04 11.83 -8.04
CA LEU A 216 -4.53 12.82 -7.07
C LEU A 216 -3.88 14.18 -7.31
N PRO A 217 -4.64 15.28 -7.21
CA PRO A 217 -4.07 16.62 -7.21
C PRO A 217 -3.32 16.87 -5.90
N ALA A 218 -2.37 17.81 -5.92
CA ALA A 218 -1.59 18.20 -4.74
C ALA A 218 -2.47 18.62 -3.55
N SER A 219 -3.60 19.28 -3.80
CA SER A 219 -4.58 19.65 -2.77
C SER A 219 -5.19 18.45 -2.04
N THR A 220 -5.38 17.32 -2.74
CA THR A 220 -5.84 16.08 -2.11
C THR A 220 -4.71 15.42 -1.33
N ILE A 221 -3.50 15.37 -1.91
CA ILE A 221 -2.29 14.84 -1.24
C ILE A 221 -2.04 15.58 0.08
N GLN A 222 -2.24 16.90 0.11
CA GLN A 222 -2.12 17.73 1.31
C GLN A 222 -3.02 17.25 2.47
N LEU A 223 -4.20 16.74 2.16
CA LEU A 223 -5.25 16.41 3.12
C LEU A 223 -5.40 14.90 3.37
N LEU A 224 -4.61 14.04 2.71
CA LEU A 224 -4.63 12.59 2.95
C LEU A 224 -4.37 12.29 4.43
N GLY A 225 -5.25 11.50 5.06
CA GLY A 225 -5.26 11.21 6.50
C GLY A 225 -6.06 12.20 7.37
N ALA A 226 -6.59 13.29 6.80
CA ALA A 226 -7.50 14.23 7.49
C ALA A 226 -8.93 14.15 6.94
N GLU A 227 -9.32 13.02 6.34
CA GLU A 227 -10.59 12.86 5.63
C GLU A 227 -11.78 13.12 6.55
N HIS A 228 -11.75 12.64 7.80
CA HIS A 228 -12.83 12.88 8.77
C HIS A 228 -13.04 14.38 9.06
N ALA A 229 -11.96 15.14 9.21
CA ALA A 229 -12.05 16.58 9.44
C ALA A 229 -12.53 17.32 8.19
N LEU A 230 -12.07 16.89 7.01
CA LEU A 230 -12.50 17.44 5.73
C LEU A 230 -14.00 17.20 5.49
N PHE A 231 -14.48 15.97 5.70
CA PHE A 231 -15.89 15.65 5.55
C PHE A 231 -16.77 16.36 6.58
N ARG A 232 -16.26 16.60 7.80
CA ARG A 232 -16.94 17.43 8.79
C ARG A 232 -17.07 18.87 8.29
N HIS A 233 -16.01 19.46 7.74
CA HIS A 233 -16.07 20.80 7.12
C HIS A 233 -17.12 20.86 6.00
N LEU A 234 -17.10 19.89 5.08
CA LEU A 234 -18.05 19.84 3.97
C LEU A 234 -19.51 19.68 4.41
N LYS A 235 -19.77 18.94 5.50
CA LYS A 235 -21.13 18.72 6.00
C LYS A 235 -21.66 19.84 6.90
N THR A 236 -20.80 20.43 7.73
CA THR A 236 -21.22 21.33 8.83
C THR A 236 -20.70 22.75 8.69
N GLY A 237 -19.83 23.03 7.71
CA GLY A 237 -19.17 24.33 7.55
C GLY A 237 -18.07 24.61 8.59
N ALA A 238 -17.76 23.66 9.49
CA ALA A 238 -16.67 23.77 10.47
C ALA A 238 -15.32 24.05 9.79
N ARG A 239 -14.32 24.62 10.47
CA ARG A 239 -13.03 24.99 9.82
C ARG A 239 -12.36 23.82 9.09
N ALA A 240 -11.91 24.06 7.85
CA ALA A 240 -11.23 23.07 7.03
C ALA A 240 -9.87 22.66 7.62
N PRO A 241 -9.48 21.37 7.51
CA PRO A 241 -8.13 20.94 7.88
C PRO A 241 -7.06 21.56 6.99
N ARG A 242 -5.90 21.88 7.55
CA ARG A 242 -4.77 22.48 6.82
C ARG A 242 -3.80 21.44 6.26
N HIS A 243 -3.75 20.25 6.83
CA HIS A 243 -2.85 19.16 6.48
C HIS A 243 -3.39 17.84 7.03
N GLY A 244 -3.02 16.73 6.40
CA GLY A 244 -3.20 15.38 6.92
C GLY A 244 -1.88 14.78 7.41
N LEU A 245 -1.48 13.65 6.82
CA LEU A 245 -0.27 12.88 7.20
C LEU A 245 1.03 13.68 7.12
N ILE A 246 1.06 14.68 6.24
CA ILE A 246 2.25 15.53 5.99
C ILE A 246 2.62 16.34 7.25
N ILE A 247 1.72 16.48 8.24
CA ILE A 247 2.02 17.15 9.52
C ILE A 247 3.27 16.59 10.23
N ALA A 248 3.59 15.31 10.00
CA ALA A 248 4.76 14.66 10.56
C ALA A 248 6.08 15.08 9.91
N ASP A 249 6.07 15.86 8.83
CA ASP A 249 7.30 16.33 8.18
C ASP A 249 8.07 17.30 9.11
N PRO A 250 9.40 17.16 9.26
CA PRO A 250 10.22 18.01 10.12
C PRO A 250 10.06 19.52 9.86
N LEU A 251 9.82 19.93 8.61
CA LEU A 251 9.61 21.34 8.26
C LEU A 251 8.29 21.89 8.81
N LEU A 252 7.27 21.05 8.96
CA LEU A 252 6.00 21.46 9.57
C LEU A 252 6.08 21.42 11.09
N VAL A 253 6.69 20.38 11.66
CA VAL A 253 6.84 20.22 13.11
C VAL A 253 7.61 21.38 13.73
N SER A 254 8.65 21.88 13.05
CA SER A 254 9.48 23.01 13.52
C SER A 254 8.86 24.39 13.27
N ALA A 255 7.87 24.50 12.39
CA ALA A 255 7.30 25.78 11.98
C ALA A 255 6.16 26.24 12.91
N PRO A 256 5.91 27.57 13.01
CA PRO A 256 4.77 28.10 13.76
C PRO A 256 3.44 27.72 13.09
N GLN A 257 2.40 27.49 13.91
CA GLN A 257 1.07 27.02 13.44
C GLN A 257 0.43 27.90 12.35
N ASN A 258 0.75 29.19 12.34
CA ASN A 258 0.25 30.15 11.34
C ASN A 258 0.77 29.85 9.92
N MET A 259 1.97 29.26 9.82
CA MET A 259 2.62 28.94 8.55
C MET A 259 2.32 27.52 8.05
N HIS A 260 1.74 26.66 8.89
CA HIS A 260 1.49 25.25 8.57
C HIS A 260 0.71 25.05 7.26
N GLY A 261 -0.30 25.87 6.99
CA GLY A 261 -1.08 25.76 5.75
C GLY A 261 -0.27 26.10 4.48
N LYS A 262 0.64 27.08 4.56
CA LYS A 262 1.50 27.48 3.43
C LYS A 262 2.58 26.42 3.17
N ILE A 263 3.19 25.91 4.24
CA ILE A 263 4.24 24.88 4.15
C ILE A 263 3.64 23.57 3.63
N ALA A 264 2.52 23.11 4.21
CA ALA A 264 1.87 21.86 3.80
C ALA A 264 1.49 21.84 2.31
N ARG A 265 1.03 22.98 1.77
CA ARG A 265 0.72 23.12 0.35
C ARG A 265 1.96 22.93 -0.52
N ASN A 266 3.05 23.63 -0.21
CA ASN A 266 4.29 23.52 -0.97
C ASN A 266 4.89 22.10 -0.89
N ILE A 267 4.84 21.47 0.28
CA ILE A 267 5.28 20.07 0.43
C ILE A 267 4.42 19.16 -0.45
N ALA A 268 3.10 19.29 -0.41
CA ALA A 268 2.20 18.47 -1.22
C ALA A 268 2.41 18.67 -2.74
N ASP A 269 2.71 19.90 -3.18
CA ASP A 269 3.05 20.19 -4.58
C ASP A 269 4.31 19.42 -5.01
N LYS A 270 5.36 19.45 -4.19
CA LYS A 270 6.62 18.75 -4.48
C LYS A 270 6.48 17.23 -4.40
N ILE A 271 5.68 16.74 -3.46
CA ILE A 271 5.31 15.31 -3.38
C ILE A 271 4.57 14.89 -4.65
N SER A 272 3.60 15.68 -5.14
CA SER A 272 2.87 15.34 -6.37
C SER A 272 3.80 15.20 -7.57
N ILE A 273 4.81 16.07 -7.67
CA ILE A 273 5.84 16.00 -8.73
C ILE A 273 6.71 14.75 -8.54
N ALA A 274 7.21 14.51 -7.33
CA ALA A 274 8.08 13.37 -7.03
C ALA A 274 7.39 12.03 -7.31
N VAL A 275 6.14 11.86 -6.89
CA VAL A 275 5.34 10.65 -7.10
C VAL A 275 5.13 10.39 -8.59
N LYS A 276 4.87 11.43 -9.39
CA LYS A 276 4.71 11.30 -10.85
C LYS A 276 6.00 10.80 -11.49
N ILE A 277 7.14 11.37 -11.11
CA ILE A 277 8.43 11.00 -11.65
C ILE A 277 8.78 9.55 -11.29
N ASP A 278 8.56 9.15 -10.03
CA ASP A 278 8.79 7.77 -9.59
C ASP A 278 7.91 6.78 -10.37
N TYR A 279 6.62 7.07 -10.55
CA TYR A 279 5.71 6.17 -11.28
C TYR A 279 6.03 6.06 -12.78
N PHE A 280 6.39 7.17 -13.43
CA PHE A 280 6.78 7.19 -14.83
C PHE A 280 8.25 6.83 -15.08
N LYS A 281 8.99 6.41 -14.03
CA LYS A 281 10.41 6.02 -14.08
C LYS A 281 11.33 7.11 -14.65
N GLY A 282 11.10 8.36 -14.25
CA GLY A 282 11.98 9.48 -14.60
C GLY A 282 13.26 9.52 -13.78
N GLU A 283 14.12 10.50 -14.07
CA GLU A 283 15.39 10.70 -13.38
C GLU A 283 15.21 11.12 -11.91
N PHE A 284 16.23 10.85 -11.09
CA PHE A 284 16.23 11.27 -9.69
C PHE A 284 16.45 12.78 -9.58
N ILE A 285 15.42 13.49 -9.11
CA ILE A 285 15.43 14.94 -8.83
C ILE A 285 15.03 15.27 -7.37
N GLY A 286 14.86 14.25 -6.52
CA GLY A 286 14.35 14.39 -5.16
C GLY A 286 15.10 15.40 -4.30
N ASP A 287 16.43 15.39 -4.34
CA ASP A 287 17.27 16.31 -3.56
C ASP A 287 17.07 17.77 -3.98
N LYS A 288 16.89 18.01 -5.29
CA LYS A 288 16.61 19.34 -5.83
C LYS A 288 15.26 19.83 -5.31
N LEU A 289 14.23 18.97 -5.37
CA LEU A 289 12.89 19.30 -4.87
C LEU A 289 12.89 19.59 -3.36
N ARG A 290 13.66 18.82 -2.57
CA ARG A 290 13.79 19.06 -1.12
C ARG A 290 14.54 20.36 -0.82
N LYS A 291 15.65 20.64 -1.50
CA LYS A 291 16.38 21.91 -1.35
C LYS A 291 15.52 23.12 -1.71
N GLU A 292 14.70 23.04 -2.75
CA GLU A 292 13.77 24.10 -3.11
C GLU A 292 12.71 24.37 -2.03
N LEU A 293 12.27 23.35 -1.30
CA LEU A 293 11.38 23.53 -0.13
C LEU A 293 12.11 24.21 1.01
N GLU A 294 13.29 23.73 1.36
CA GLU A 294 14.07 24.27 2.47
C GLU A 294 14.45 25.73 2.23
N ASN A 295 14.91 26.08 1.02
CA ASN A 295 15.30 27.44 0.68
C ASN A 295 14.13 28.44 0.75
N LYS A 296 12.89 27.99 0.53
CA LYS A 296 11.70 28.85 0.64
C LYS A 296 11.31 29.17 2.08
N PHE A 297 11.64 28.30 3.04
CA PHE A 297 11.17 28.40 4.43
C PHE A 297 12.29 28.55 5.47
N LYS A 298 13.56 28.48 5.08
CA LYS A 298 14.74 28.86 5.88
C LYS A 298 15.01 30.38 5.87
N LYS A 299 14.00 31.22 5.59
CA LYS A 299 14.09 32.68 5.65
C LYS A 299 13.30 33.23 6.82
#